data_AF-A0A4Y6PRQ1-F1
#
_entry.id   AF-A0A4Y6PRQ1-F1
#
_cell.length_a   1.000
_cell.length_b   1.000
_cell.length_c   1.000
_cell.angle_alpha   90.00
_cell.angle_beta   90.00
_cell.angle_gamma   90.00
#
_symmetry.space_group_name_H-M   'P 1'
#
loop_
_entity.id
_entity.type
_entity.pdbx_description
1 polymer ?
#
loop_
_entity_poly.entity_id
_entity_poly.type
_entity_poly.pdbx_seq_one_letter_code
_entity_poly.pdbx_strand_id
1 'polypeptide(L)'
;MRTVICRFADETDFFRHLRAGKQAWGEANFSLLGAYDLGEDEEVEVVALVSSVRERCRLRVRVADRRTVGLDSADIARGTARRFCYRCEVCAEDEPWLDMFVKKLRTLRRVQPERHAS
;
A
#
# COMPACT_ATOMS: atom_id res chain seq x y z
N MET A 1 10.09 -9.13 12.08
CA MET A 1 9.50 -8.20 11.11
C MET A 1 8.47 -8.95 10.29
N ARG A 2 7.20 -8.52 10.31
CA ARG A 2 6.10 -9.18 9.57
C ARG A 2 6.10 -8.70 8.12
N THR A 3 5.64 -9.54 7.19
CA THR A 3 5.51 -9.18 5.77
C THR A 3 4.03 -9.10 5.37
N VAL A 4 3.62 -7.98 4.78
CA VAL A 4 2.29 -7.72 4.24
C VAL A 4 2.37 -7.64 2.73
N ILE A 5 1.59 -8.46 2.04
CA ILE A 5 1.54 -8.48 0.57
C ILE A 5 0.38 -7.62 0.10
N CYS A 6 0.69 -6.54 -0.61
CA CYS A 6 -0.28 -5.66 -1.24
C CYS A 6 -0.32 -5.94 -2.73
N ARG A 7 -1.50 -6.34 -3.24
CA ARG A 7 -1.71 -6.55 -4.67
C ARG A 7 -2.55 -5.41 -5.21
N PHE A 8 -2.04 -4.79 -6.27
CA PHE A 8 -2.69 -3.74 -7.03
C PHE A 8 -3.00 -4.27 -8.42
N ALA A 9 -4.18 -3.93 -8.93
CA ALA A 9 -4.58 -4.34 -10.27
C ALA A 9 -3.66 -3.69 -11.32
N ASP A 10 -3.42 -2.38 -11.15
CA ASP A 10 -2.63 -1.56 -12.05
C ASP A 10 -1.90 -0.42 -11.31
N GLU A 11 -1.17 0.39 -12.06
CA GLU A 11 -0.41 1.52 -11.57
C GLU A 11 -1.32 2.62 -10.99
N THR A 12 -2.53 2.79 -11.53
CA THR A 12 -3.49 3.79 -11.04
C THR A 12 -3.98 3.42 -9.66
N ASP A 13 -4.31 2.15 -9.46
CA ASP A 13 -4.69 1.58 -8.17
C ASP A 13 -3.54 1.71 -7.15
N PHE A 14 -2.33 1.33 -7.54
CA PHE A 14 -1.12 1.55 -6.72
C PHE A 14 -0.95 3.03 -6.33
N PHE A 15 -1.03 3.97 -7.29
CA PHE A 15 -0.86 5.39 -7.00
C PHE A 15 -1.98 5.97 -6.15
N ARG A 16 -3.20 5.41 -6.19
CA ARG A 16 -4.30 5.81 -5.29
C ARG A 16 -3.93 5.51 -3.84
N HIS A 17 -3.39 4.33 -3.58
CA HIS A 17 -2.99 3.89 -2.24
C HIS A 17 -1.67 4.49 -1.75
N LEU A 18 -0.79 4.90 -2.67
CA LEU A 18 0.42 5.67 -2.35
C LEU A 18 0.13 7.16 -2.07
N ARG A 19 -0.93 7.72 -2.66
CA ARG A 19 -1.26 9.17 -2.57
C ARG A 19 -2.27 9.54 -1.48
N ALA A 20 -2.80 8.57 -0.74
CA ALA A 20 -3.79 8.83 0.32
C ALA A 20 -3.25 9.67 1.51
N GLY A 21 -1.95 10.02 1.51
CA GLY A 21 -1.37 11.05 2.37
C GLY A 21 -0.88 12.25 1.57
N LYS A 22 -1.77 13.13 1.09
CA LYS A 22 -1.35 14.48 0.73
C LYS A 22 -1.02 15.23 2.03
N GLN A 23 0.26 15.32 2.38
CA GLN A 23 0.81 16.57 2.85
C GLN A 23 1.93 16.99 1.91
N ALA A 24 1.92 18.29 1.63
CA ALA A 24 2.89 18.94 0.79
C ALA A 24 4.27 18.75 1.43
N TRP A 25 5.19 18.10 0.71
CA TRP A 25 6.59 17.91 1.10
C TRP A 25 6.80 17.07 2.38
N GLY A 26 7.13 15.79 2.19
CA GLY A 26 8.07 15.14 3.11
C GLY A 26 7.65 13.89 3.87
N GLU A 27 6.89 12.95 3.30
CA GLU A 27 6.92 11.52 3.70
C GLU A 27 6.04 10.66 2.77
N ALA A 28 6.59 9.59 2.21
CA ALA A 28 5.80 8.64 1.42
C ALA A 28 4.90 7.78 2.32
N ASN A 29 3.59 7.84 2.08
CA ASN A 29 2.59 7.17 2.90
C ASN A 29 1.90 6.03 2.14
N PHE A 30 1.76 4.86 2.78
CA PHE A 30 0.96 3.73 2.31
C PHE A 30 -0.30 3.58 3.15
N SER A 31 -1.43 3.27 2.51
CA SER A 31 -2.63 2.83 3.22
C SER A 31 -2.87 1.34 3.01
N LEU A 32 -2.91 0.57 4.10
CA LEU A 32 -3.17 -0.87 4.12
C LEU A 32 -4.55 -1.14 4.72
N LEU A 33 -5.33 -2.03 4.10
CA LEU A 33 -6.57 -2.54 4.67
C LEU A 33 -6.38 -4.01 5.03
N GLY A 34 -6.70 -4.40 6.25
CA GLY A 34 -6.69 -5.81 6.64
C GLY A 34 -6.93 -6.06 8.13
N ALA A 35 -6.86 -7.31 8.53
CA ALA A 35 -7.02 -7.76 9.91
C ALA A 35 -5.66 -8.23 10.48
N TYR A 36 -4.62 -7.42 10.28
CA TYR A 36 -3.24 -7.79 10.61
C TYR A 36 -2.89 -7.58 12.09
N ASP A 37 -3.73 -6.82 12.81
CA ASP A 37 -3.52 -6.38 14.20
C ASP A 37 -2.11 -5.83 14.44
N LEU A 38 -1.64 -4.98 13.51
CA LEU A 38 -0.39 -4.25 13.69
C LEU A 38 -0.56 -3.16 14.77
N GLY A 39 0.47 -2.97 15.58
CA GLY A 39 0.56 -1.84 16.51
C GLY A 39 0.97 -0.55 15.81
N GLU A 40 0.72 0.59 16.46
CA GLU A 40 1.38 1.86 16.10
C GLU A 40 2.89 1.72 16.37
N ASP A 41 3.70 2.40 15.55
CA ASP A 41 5.16 2.29 15.50
C ASP A 41 5.72 0.90 15.14
N GLU A 42 4.87 -0.08 14.84
CA GLU A 42 5.33 -1.40 14.37
C GLU A 42 5.94 -1.28 12.97
N GLU A 43 7.18 -1.78 12.82
CA GLU A 43 7.82 -1.92 11.52
C GLU A 43 7.41 -3.22 10.81
N VAL A 44 6.97 -3.08 9.58
CA VAL A 44 6.57 -4.19 8.72
C VAL A 44 7.19 -4.06 7.34
N GLU A 45 7.42 -5.19 6.69
CA GLU A 45 7.79 -5.23 5.28
C GLU A 45 6.50 -5.24 4.44
N VAL A 46 6.37 -4.30 3.51
CA VAL A 46 5.31 -4.29 2.50
C VAL A 46 5.89 -4.75 1.18
N VAL A 47 5.28 -5.78 0.59
CA VAL A 47 5.54 -6.20 -0.78
C VAL A 47 4.41 -5.68 -1.66
N ALA A 48 4.67 -4.64 -2.43
CA ALA A 48 3.71 -4.12 -3.41
C ALA A 48 3.87 -4.85 -4.75
N LEU A 49 2.77 -5.41 -5.26
CA LEU A 49 2.71 -6.14 -6.53
C LEU A 49 1.74 -5.40 -7.46
N VAL A 50 2.21 -4.95 -8.63
CA VAL A 50 1.38 -4.32 -9.65
C VAL A 50 1.17 -5.30 -10.80
N SER A 51 -0.05 -5.83 -10.90
CA SER A 51 -0.34 -7.02 -11.70
C SER A 51 -0.29 -6.75 -13.21
N SER A 52 -0.81 -5.62 -13.67
CA SER A 52 -0.81 -5.18 -15.08
C SER A 52 0.57 -5.26 -15.74
N VAL A 53 1.60 -4.83 -15.01
CA VAL A 53 2.99 -4.75 -15.48
C VAL A 53 3.90 -5.84 -14.89
N ARG A 54 3.35 -6.72 -14.03
CA ARG A 54 4.09 -7.78 -13.32
C ARG A 54 5.29 -7.25 -12.53
N GLU A 55 5.16 -6.04 -12.01
CA GLU A 55 6.20 -5.37 -11.27
C GLU A 55 6.00 -5.52 -9.76
N ARG A 56 7.10 -5.49 -9.02
CA ARG A 56 7.06 -5.59 -7.57
C ARG A 56 8.12 -4.72 -6.90
N CYS A 57 7.79 -4.19 -5.72
CA CYS A 57 8.76 -3.61 -4.81
C CYS A 57 8.57 -4.13 -3.39
N ARG A 58 9.66 -4.08 -2.61
CA ARG A 58 9.66 -4.37 -1.18
C ARG A 58 10.08 -3.11 -0.46
N LEU A 59 9.35 -2.74 0.57
CA LEU A 59 9.56 -1.53 1.34
C LEU A 59 9.35 -1.84 2.81
N ARG A 60 10.27 -1.40 3.66
CA ARG A 60 10.04 -1.30 5.09
C ARG A 60 9.19 -0.07 5.34
N VAL A 61 8.17 -0.26 6.16
CA VAL A 61 7.26 0.80 6.56
C VAL A 61 7.01 0.73 8.06
N ARG A 62 6.76 1.87 8.67
CA ARG A 62 6.36 2.00 10.07
C ARG A 62 4.88 2.38 10.12
N VAL A 63 4.11 1.70 10.96
CA VAL A 63 2.68 2.02 11.14
C VAL A 63 2.55 3.35 11.90
N ALA A 64 2.03 4.37 11.23
CA ALA A 64 1.85 5.71 11.78
C ALA A 64 0.46 5.95 12.40
N ASP A 65 -0.57 5.24 11.94
CA ASP A 65 -1.93 5.33 12.46
C ASP A 65 -2.70 4.04 12.17
N ARG A 66 -3.58 3.63 13.09
CA ARG A 66 -4.48 2.49 12.95
C ARG A 66 -5.91 2.90 13.25
N ARG A 67 -6.80 2.77 12.26
CA ARG A 67 -8.23 3.05 12.41
C ARG A 67 -9.06 1.81 12.22
N THR A 68 -10.01 1.58 13.11
CA THR A 68 -11.04 0.56 12.92
C THR A 68 -11.98 1.00 11.81
N VAL A 69 -12.18 0.15 10.81
CA VAL A 69 -13.16 0.37 9.76
C VAL A 69 -14.49 -0.19 10.25
N GLY A 70 -15.53 0.63 10.25
CA GLY A 70 -16.89 0.21 10.60
C GLY A 70 -17.31 -0.97 9.70
N LEU A 71 -17.65 -2.08 10.33
CA LEU A 71 -18.14 -3.27 9.66
C LEU A 71 -19.66 -3.33 9.85
N ASP A 72 -20.37 -3.78 8.82
CA ASP A 72 -21.82 -3.92 8.89
C ASP A 72 -22.21 -4.89 10.02
N SER A 73 -23.40 -4.70 10.58
CA SER A 73 -23.92 -5.48 11.72
C SER A 73 -23.88 -7.00 11.48
N ALA A 74 -23.97 -7.42 10.21
CA ALA A 74 -23.89 -8.82 9.78
C ALA A 74 -22.47 -9.43 9.88
N ASP A 75 -21.43 -8.60 9.82
CA ASP A 75 -20.03 -9.02 9.97
C ASP A 75 -19.61 -9.10 11.45
N ILE A 76 -20.19 -8.22 12.28
CA ILE A 76 -20.04 -8.25 13.74
C ILE A 76 -20.68 -9.52 14.31
N ALA A 77 -21.89 -9.87 13.86
CA ALA A 77 -22.63 -11.05 14.33
C ALA A 77 -21.92 -12.38 14.04
N ARG A 78 -21.05 -12.43 13.02
CA ARG A 78 -20.26 -13.61 12.66
C ARG A 78 -18.90 -13.69 13.35
N GLY A 79 -18.54 -12.70 14.16
CA GLY A 79 -17.26 -12.66 14.89
C GLY A 79 -16.02 -12.57 13.98
N THR A 80 -16.21 -12.31 12.69
CA THR A 80 -15.20 -12.56 11.64
C THR A 80 -14.43 -11.34 11.15
N ALA A 81 -14.66 -10.14 11.65
CA ALA A 81 -13.90 -9.01 11.14
C ALA A 81 -13.66 -7.95 12.21
N ARG A 82 -12.39 -7.69 12.49
CA ARG A 82 -11.93 -6.33 12.77
C ARG A 82 -11.05 -5.98 11.59
N ARG A 83 -11.57 -5.16 10.68
CA ARG A 83 -10.75 -4.60 9.61
C ARG A 83 -10.19 -3.29 10.10
N PHE A 84 -8.90 -3.13 9.93
CA PHE A 84 -8.20 -1.91 10.25
C PHE A 84 -7.68 -1.30 8.95
N CYS A 85 -7.79 0.03 8.89
CA CYS A 85 -7.05 0.84 7.94
C CYS A 85 -5.78 1.29 8.65
N TYR A 86 -4.62 0.91 8.12
CA TYR A 86 -3.32 1.33 8.60
C TYR A 86 -2.78 2.40 7.67
N ARG A 87 -2.32 3.51 8.24
CA ARG A 87 -1.44 4.44 7.54
C ARG A 87 -0.01 4.09 7.92
N CYS A 88 0.85 3.93 6.94
CA CYS A 88 2.24 3.58 7.14
C CYS A 88 3.15 4.59 6.45
N GLU A 89 4.28 4.90 7.09
CA GLU A 89 5.34 5.74 6.54
C GLU A 89 6.47 4.84 6.04
N VAL A 90 7.01 5.13 4.86
CA VAL A 90 8.16 4.39 4.33
C VAL A 90 9.41 4.76 5.11
N CYS A 91 10.20 3.77 5.52
CA CYS A 91 11.48 4.01 6.20
C CYS A 91 12.44 4.77 5.26
N ALA A 92 13.25 5.68 5.82
CA ALA A 92 14.12 6.57 5.06
C ALA A 92 15.07 5.83 4.08
N GLU A 93 15.56 4.66 4.46
CA GLU A 93 16.45 3.85 3.62
C GLU A 93 15.75 3.27 2.39
N ASP A 94 14.42 3.15 2.44
CA ASP A 94 13.61 2.55 1.39
C ASP A 94 12.92 3.58 0.49
N GLU A 95 12.99 4.88 0.83
CA GLU A 95 12.48 5.98 0.00
C GLU A 95 13.09 6.02 -1.41
N PRO A 96 14.42 5.87 -1.61
CA PRO A 96 15.00 5.90 -2.96
C PRO A 96 14.49 4.73 -3.82
N TRP A 97 14.25 3.56 -3.20
CA TRP A 97 13.71 2.39 -3.88
C TRP A 97 12.26 2.62 -4.31
N LEU A 98 11.45 3.23 -3.45
CA LEU A 98 10.10 3.65 -3.81
C LEU A 98 10.11 4.67 -4.95
N ASP A 99 10.95 5.70 -4.90
CA ASP A 99 11.02 6.72 -5.96
C ASP A 99 11.42 6.09 -7.31
N MET A 100 12.42 5.21 -7.32
CA MET A 100 12.83 4.47 -8.51
C MET A 100 11.69 3.59 -9.04
N PHE A 101 10.95 2.92 -8.16
CA PHE A 101 9.81 2.10 -8.53
C PHE A 101 8.67 2.95 -9.14
N VAL A 102 8.34 4.09 -8.52
CA VAL A 102 7.35 5.04 -9.04
C VAL A 102 7.75 5.57 -10.41
N LYS A 103 9.02 5.93 -10.59
CA LYS A 103 9.56 6.35 -11.90
C LYS A 103 9.45 5.23 -12.93
N LYS A 104 9.79 4.00 -12.57
CA LYS A 104 9.64 2.82 -13.44
C LYS A 104 8.19 2.62 -13.88
N LEU A 105 7.25 2.60 -12.94
CA LEU A 105 5.82 2.43 -13.23
C LEU A 105 5.28 3.55 -14.14
N ARG A 106 5.66 4.81 -13.89
CA ARG A 106 5.28 5.93 -14.76
C ARG A 106 5.82 5.79 -16.18
N THR A 107 7.06 5.31 -16.32
CA THR A 107 7.67 5.05 -17.63
C THR A 107 6.95 3.92 -18.34
N LEU A 108 6.69 2.79 -17.67
CA LEU A 108 5.98 1.64 -18.24
C LEU A 108 4.60 2.03 -18.76
N ARG A 109 3.82 2.79 -17.98
CA ARG A 109 2.53 3.33 -18.40
C ARG A 109 2.60 4.19 -19.67
N ARG A 110 3.72 4.89 -19.91
CA ARG A 110 3.91 5.71 -21.13
C ARG A 110 4.29 4.88 -22.35
N VAL A 111 5.07 3.82 -22.17
CA VAL A 111 5.62 3.03 -23.29
C VAL A 111 4.79 1.80 -23.66
N GLN A 112 3.85 1.37 -22.80
CA GLN A 112 2.97 0.22 -23.03
C GLN A 112 1.48 0.56 -22.86
N PRO A 113 0.91 1.48 -23.65
CA PRO A 113 -0.50 1.87 -23.51
C PRO A 113 -1.49 0.73 -23.82
N GLU A 114 -1.11 -0.28 -24.61
CA GLU A 114 -2.01 -1.30 -25.16
C GLU A 114 -2.30 -2.50 -24.23
N ARG A 115 -1.62 -2.62 -23.07
CA ARG A 115 -1.85 -3.74 -22.14
C ARG A 115 -3.05 -3.57 -21.20
N HIS A 116 -3.77 -2.45 -21.30
CA HIS A 116 -4.90 -2.09 -20.42
C HIS A 116 -6.29 -2.32 -21.04
N ALA A 117 -6.38 -2.99 -22.20
CA ALA A 117 -7.64 -3.17 -22.95
C ALA A 117 -8.14 -4.63 -22.99
N SER A 118 -7.74 -5.50 -22.05
CA SER A 118 -8.17 -6.91 -22.02
C SER A 118 -8.93 -7.24 -20.75
#